data_AF-A0A939H8W4-F1
#
_entry.id   AF-A0A939H8W4-F1
#
_cell.length_a   1.000
_cell.length_b   1.000
_cell.length_c   1.000
_cell.angle_alpha   90.00
_cell.angle_beta   90.00
_cell.angle_gamma   90.00
#
_symmetry.space_group_name_H-M   'P 1'
#
loop_
_entity.id
_entity.type
_entity.pdbx_description
1 polymer ?
#
loop_
_entity_poly.entity_id
_entity_poly.type
_entity_poly.pdbx_seq_one_letter_code
_entity_poly.pdbx_strand_id
1 'polypeptide(L)'
;MGSRKGSILYAMMVLVLCSMILVRNYRLLRSHVYIEKGIYSMDVRVHAFVTELEDMETYLSSTYGSAEGLMAYLMTGRKILYKDFTLSYDSSYNGDDLYMISVLDRRINYYRSVMVTEDEVQIRLINKGV
;
A
#
# COMPACT_ATOMS: atom_id res chain seq x y z
N MET A 1 -40.67 32.46 44.81
CA MET A 1 -40.55 32.36 43.32
C MET A 1 -39.07 32.29 42.89
N GLY A 2 -38.32 31.26 43.31
CA GLY A 2 -36.86 31.17 43.08
C GLY A 2 -36.37 29.99 42.22
N SER A 3 -37.22 29.00 41.90
CA SER A 3 -36.75 27.73 41.29
C SER A 3 -36.67 27.72 39.75
N ARG A 4 -37.39 28.61 39.05
CA ARG A 4 -37.43 28.61 37.57
C ARG A 4 -36.11 29.01 36.91
N LYS A 5 -35.33 29.91 37.52
CA LYS A 5 -34.04 30.37 36.95
C LYS A 5 -32.95 29.30 37.04
N GLY A 6 -32.91 28.53 38.13
CA GLY A 6 -31.97 27.41 38.28
C GLY A 6 -32.25 26.27 37.29
N SER A 7 -33.52 25.91 37.10
CA SER A 7 -33.94 24.84 36.17
C SER A 7 -33.49 25.08 34.72
N ILE A 8 -33.58 26.33 34.23
CA ILE A 8 -33.13 26.69 32.87
C ILE A 8 -31.61 26.57 32.75
N LEU A 9 -30.87 26.96 33.79
CA LEU A 9 -29.42 26.91 33.81
C LEU A 9 -28.90 25.46 33.81
N TYR A 10 -29.54 24.58 34.60
CA TYR A 10 -29.25 23.13 34.56
C TYR A 10 -29.59 22.50 33.21
N ALA A 11 -30.72 22.86 32.59
CA ALA A 11 -31.08 22.36 31.27
C ALA A 11 -30.07 22.80 30.19
N MET A 12 -29.58 24.03 30.25
CA MET A 12 -28.51 24.51 29.37
C MET A 12 -27.21 23.74 29.56
N MET A 13 -26.79 23.48 30.81
CA MET A 13 -25.57 22.70 31.07
C MET A 13 -25.68 21.26 30.55
N VAL A 14 -26.86 20.63 30.67
CA VAL A 14 -27.10 19.29 30.12
C VAL A 14 -27.02 19.30 28.59
N LEU A 15 -27.60 20.30 27.92
CA LEU A 15 -27.50 20.44 26.47
C LEU A 15 -26.05 20.64 26.00
N VAL A 16 -25.27 21.44 26.73
CA VAL A 16 -23.83 21.63 26.44
C VAL A 16 -23.07 20.31 26.59
N LEU A 17 -23.32 19.56 27.67
CA LEU A 17 -22.73 18.23 27.89
C LEU A 17 -23.10 17.24 26.78
N CYS A 18 -24.37 17.15 26.40
CA CYS A 18 -24.83 16.31 25.30
C CYS A 18 -24.18 16.71 23.98
N SER A 19 -24.02 18.01 23.70
CA SER A 19 -23.33 18.49 22.50
C SER A 19 -21.86 18.09 22.47
N MET A 20 -21.15 18.19 23.61
CA MET A 20 -19.75 17.79 23.70
C MET A 20 -19.57 16.28 23.49
N ILE A 21 -20.45 15.46 24.06
CA ILE A 21 -20.43 14.00 23.89
C ILE A 21 -20.71 13.64 22.42
N LEU A 22 -21.71 14.26 21.79
CA LEU A 22 -22.02 14.04 20.37
C LEU A 22 -20.85 14.44 19.46
N VAL A 23 -20.25 15.61 19.68
CA VAL A 23 -19.09 16.07 18.89
C VAL A 23 -17.89 15.15 19.04
N ARG A 24 -17.62 14.67 20.27
CA ARG A 24 -16.52 13.73 20.53
C ARG A 24 -16.75 12.39 19.85
N ASN A 25 -17.95 11.82 19.95
CA ASN A 25 -18.30 10.56 19.31
C ASN A 25 -18.31 10.67 17.78
N TYR A 26 -18.79 11.78 17.23
CA TYR A 26 -18.74 12.04 15.79
C TYR A 26 -17.30 12.13 15.28
N ARG A 27 -16.40 12.80 16.01
CA ARG A 27 -14.97 12.86 15.67
C ARG A 27 -14.33 11.47 15.72
N LEU A 28 -14.59 10.69 16.76
CA LEU A 28 -14.07 9.33 16.89
C LEU A 28 -14.56 8.41 15.76
N LEU A 29 -15.86 8.45 15.45
CA LEU A 29 -16.46 7.70 14.35
C LEU A 29 -15.85 8.09 13.01
N ARG A 30 -15.71 9.41 12.75
CA ARG A 30 -15.08 9.89 11.51
C ARG A 30 -13.65 9.40 11.41
N SER A 31 -12.84 9.53 12.47
CA SER A 31 -11.46 9.03 12.48
C SER A 31 -11.40 7.53 12.21
N HIS A 32 -12.27 6.73 12.83
CA HIS A 32 -12.33 5.28 12.59
C HIS A 32 -12.65 4.98 11.13
N VAL A 33 -13.68 5.60 10.55
CA VAL A 33 -14.07 5.40 9.15
C VAL A 33 -12.94 5.81 8.19
N TYR A 34 -12.20 6.87 8.49
CA TYR A 34 -11.05 7.27 7.67
C TYR A 34 -9.89 6.27 7.75
N ILE A 35 -9.58 5.77 8.95
CA ILE A 35 -8.53 4.75 9.14
C ILE A 35 -8.94 3.45 8.44
N GLU A 36 -10.18 3.01 8.65
CA GLU A 36 -10.74 1.79 8.09
C GLU A 36 -10.79 1.84 6.56
N LYS A 37 -11.23 2.95 5.96
CA LYS A 37 -11.12 3.17 4.50
C LYS A 37 -9.66 3.15 4.02
N GLY A 38 -8.74 3.71 4.82
CA GLY A 38 -7.30 3.64 4.55
C GLY A 38 -6.79 2.21 4.52
N ILE A 39 -7.11 1.40 5.54
CA ILE A 39 -6.70 -0.01 5.67
C ILE A 39 -7.31 -0.84 4.54
N TYR A 40 -8.63 -0.78 4.34
CA TYR A 40 -9.29 -1.54 3.27
C TYR A 40 -8.77 -1.16 1.88
N SER A 41 -8.46 0.12 1.65
CA SER A 41 -7.84 0.53 0.39
C SER A 41 -6.45 -0.10 0.22
N MET A 42 -5.68 -0.30 1.29
CA MET A 42 -4.36 -0.91 1.23
C MET A 42 -4.46 -2.41 0.94
N ASP A 43 -5.37 -3.12 1.60
CA ASP A 43 -5.58 -4.56 1.39
C ASP A 43 -6.06 -4.87 -0.03
N VAL A 44 -7.02 -4.10 -0.55
CA VAL A 44 -7.49 -4.23 -1.95
C VAL A 44 -6.34 -3.96 -2.93
N ARG A 45 -5.46 -3.01 -2.63
CA ARG A 45 -4.28 -2.69 -3.45
C ARG A 45 -3.21 -3.78 -3.41
N VAL A 46 -3.00 -4.41 -2.27
CA VAL A 46 -2.10 -5.58 -2.15
C VAL A 46 -2.67 -6.75 -2.94
N HIS A 47 -3.97 -6.99 -2.86
CA HIS A 47 -4.62 -8.07 -3.60
C HIS A 47 -4.53 -7.88 -5.12
N ALA A 48 -4.81 -6.68 -5.63
CA ALA A 48 -4.68 -6.35 -7.05
C ALA A 48 -3.24 -6.54 -7.56
N PHE A 49 -2.23 -6.15 -6.78
CA PHE A 49 -0.83 -6.38 -7.13
C PHE A 49 -0.51 -7.87 -7.25
N VAL A 50 -1.02 -8.71 -6.34
CA VAL A 50 -0.81 -10.18 -6.40
C VAL A 50 -1.44 -10.78 -7.66
N THR A 51 -2.63 -10.33 -8.06
CA THR A 51 -3.26 -10.81 -9.30
C THR A 51 -2.48 -10.40 -10.55
N GLU A 52 -1.95 -9.18 -10.57
CA GLU A 52 -1.14 -8.67 -11.70
C GLU A 52 0.31 -9.18 -11.68
N LEU A 53 0.74 -9.84 -10.58
CA LEU A 53 2.09 -10.39 -10.41
C LEU A 53 2.33 -11.58 -11.34
N GLU A 54 1.40 -12.53 -11.41
CA GLU A 54 1.52 -13.73 -12.26
C GLU A 54 1.66 -13.35 -13.75
N ASP A 55 0.85 -12.38 -14.18
CA ASP A 55 0.89 -11.76 -15.50
C ASP A 55 2.26 -11.12 -15.80
N MET A 56 2.83 -10.43 -14.81
CA MET A 56 4.13 -9.77 -14.91
C MET A 56 5.27 -10.80 -14.97
N GLU A 57 5.24 -11.83 -14.11
CA GLU A 57 6.20 -12.93 -14.09
C GLU A 57 6.24 -13.66 -15.43
N THR A 58 5.08 -13.94 -16.03
CA THR A 58 4.95 -14.58 -17.35
C THR A 58 5.56 -13.70 -18.44
N TYR A 59 5.29 -12.39 -18.41
CA TYR A 59 5.88 -11.44 -19.34
C TYR A 59 7.40 -11.34 -19.22
N LEU A 60 7.93 -11.27 -17.98
CA LEU A 60 9.36 -11.20 -17.75
C LEU A 60 10.07 -12.48 -18.17
N SER A 61 9.51 -13.64 -17.85
CA SER A 61 10.07 -14.94 -18.23
C SER A 61 10.12 -15.10 -19.75
N SER A 62 9.05 -14.73 -20.46
CA SER A 62 9.03 -14.80 -21.93
C SER A 62 9.95 -13.80 -22.63
N THR A 63 10.19 -12.64 -22.02
CA THR A 63 11.01 -11.57 -22.63
C THR A 63 12.51 -11.73 -22.35
N TYR A 64 12.87 -12.13 -21.13
CA TYR A 64 14.27 -12.15 -20.67
C TYR A 64 14.83 -13.56 -20.45
N GLY A 65 13.97 -14.58 -20.44
CA GLY A 65 14.36 -15.98 -20.26
C GLY A 65 14.67 -16.32 -18.82
N SER A 66 15.76 -15.76 -18.27
CA SER A 66 16.26 -16.08 -16.93
C SER A 66 16.30 -14.86 -16.01
N ALA A 67 16.38 -15.12 -14.69
CA ALA A 67 16.55 -14.05 -13.71
C ALA A 67 17.85 -13.28 -13.95
N GLU A 68 18.94 -13.98 -14.30
CA GLU A 68 20.22 -13.34 -14.64
C GLU A 68 20.10 -12.41 -15.86
N GLY A 69 19.39 -12.83 -16.92
CA GLY A 69 19.18 -12.03 -18.11
C GLY A 69 18.38 -10.75 -17.83
N LEU A 70 17.34 -10.87 -16.99
CA LEU A 70 16.56 -9.73 -16.53
C LEU A 70 17.43 -8.74 -15.73
N MET A 71 18.24 -9.27 -14.80
CA MET A 71 19.07 -8.44 -13.94
C MET A 71 20.19 -7.76 -14.71
N ALA A 72 20.84 -8.46 -15.64
CA ALA A 72 21.82 -7.87 -16.54
C ALA A 72 21.24 -6.66 -17.30
N TYR A 73 20.00 -6.76 -17.77
CA TYR A 73 19.30 -5.65 -18.42
C TYR A 73 19.04 -4.48 -17.45
N LEU A 74 18.49 -4.76 -16.26
CA LEU A 74 18.14 -3.73 -15.28
C LEU A 74 19.38 -3.03 -14.69
N MET A 75 20.48 -3.75 -14.48
CA MET A 75 21.75 -3.20 -13.99
C MET A 75 22.39 -2.20 -14.97
N THR A 76 22.01 -2.22 -16.26
CA THR A 76 22.43 -1.16 -17.21
C THR A 76 21.79 0.21 -16.93
N GLY A 77 20.93 0.32 -15.91
CA GLY A 77 20.20 1.53 -15.56
C GLY A 77 18.89 1.70 -16.34
N ARG A 78 18.52 0.71 -17.16
CA ARG A 78 17.27 0.71 -17.92
C ARG A 78 16.09 0.36 -17.03
N LYS A 79 14.92 0.91 -17.37
CA LYS A 79 13.66 0.65 -16.68
C LYS A 79 12.74 -0.14 -17.60
N ILE A 80 12.02 -1.11 -17.04
CA ILE A 80 11.02 -1.89 -17.77
C ILE A 80 9.66 -1.29 -17.47
N LEU A 81 8.88 -1.04 -18.51
CA LEU A 81 7.50 -0.57 -18.40
C LEU A 81 6.58 -1.73 -18.72
N TYR A 82 5.74 -2.10 -17.76
CA TYR A 82 4.74 -3.14 -17.95
C TYR A 82 3.40 -2.66 -17.40
N LYS A 83 2.43 -2.41 -18.29
CA LYS A 83 1.14 -1.78 -17.95
C LYS A 83 1.37 -0.51 -17.10
N ASP A 84 0.88 -0.49 -15.88
CA ASP A 84 1.02 0.64 -14.94
C ASP A 84 2.24 0.51 -14.01
N PHE A 85 3.06 -0.52 -14.19
CA PHE A 85 4.24 -0.76 -13.38
C PHE A 85 5.51 -0.31 -14.08
N THR A 86 6.43 0.24 -13.29
CA THR A 86 7.81 0.50 -13.71
C THR A 86 8.75 -0.31 -12.84
N LEU A 87 9.52 -1.19 -13.46
CA LEU A 87 10.51 -2.01 -12.79
C LEU A 87 11.90 -1.40 -13.02
N SER A 88 12.70 -1.33 -11.97
CA SER A 88 14.09 -0.86 -12.00
C SER A 88 14.96 -1.68 -11.07
N TYR A 89 16.26 -1.72 -11.35
CA TYR A 89 17.22 -2.33 -10.44
C TYR A 89 17.21 -1.62 -9.07
N ASP A 90 17.23 -2.41 -7.98
CA ASP A 90 17.34 -1.90 -6.62
C ASP A 90 18.71 -2.27 -6.05
N SER A 91 19.62 -1.30 -6.01
CA SER A 91 20.98 -1.47 -5.48
C SER A 91 21.07 -1.33 -3.97
N SER A 92 19.93 -1.15 -3.26
CA SER A 92 19.94 -0.98 -1.80
C SER A 92 20.30 -2.26 -1.06
N TYR A 93 20.17 -3.42 -1.72
CA TYR A 93 20.49 -4.73 -1.17
C TYR A 93 21.80 -5.25 -1.77
N ASN A 94 22.90 -5.10 -1.02
CA ASN A 94 24.23 -5.63 -1.37
C ASN A 94 24.40 -7.07 -0.83
N GLY A 95 23.57 -8.01 -1.30
CA GLY A 95 23.73 -9.44 -1.01
C GLY A 95 24.26 -10.15 -2.25
N ASP A 96 25.32 -10.97 -2.09
CA ASP A 96 26.06 -11.59 -3.20
C ASP A 96 25.22 -12.51 -4.12
N ASP A 97 24.03 -12.94 -3.68
CA ASP A 97 23.12 -13.81 -4.46
C ASP A 97 21.63 -13.39 -4.38
N LEU A 98 21.34 -12.12 -4.05
CA LEU A 98 19.96 -11.63 -3.93
C LEU A 98 19.66 -10.58 -4.99
N TYR A 99 18.93 -10.99 -6.03
CA TYR A 99 18.44 -10.08 -7.05
C TYR A 99 17.21 -9.32 -6.55
N MET A 100 17.38 -8.04 -6.29
CA MET A 100 16.31 -7.14 -5.86
C MET A 100 15.97 -6.16 -6.98
N ILE A 101 14.67 -5.94 -7.17
CA ILE A 101 14.13 -4.94 -8.08
C ILE A 101 13.14 -4.04 -7.33
N SER A 102 13.07 -2.79 -7.75
CA SER A 102 12.04 -1.86 -7.32
C SER A 102 10.92 -1.85 -8.34
N VAL A 103 9.69 -2.05 -7.87
CA VAL A 103 8.46 -2.00 -8.68
C VAL A 103 7.65 -0.79 -8.22
N LEU A 104 7.54 0.20 -9.10
CA LEU A 104 6.68 1.36 -8.91
C LEU A 104 5.33 1.11 -9.57
N ASP A 105 4.27 1.13 -8.76
CA ASP A 105 2.90 1.23 -9.25
C ASP A 105 2.57 2.71 -9.52
N ARG A 106 2.37 3.06 -10.80
CA ARG A 106 2.08 4.43 -11.23
C ARG A 106 0.67 4.89 -10.86
N ARG A 107 -0.28 3.99 -10.65
CA ARG A 107 -1.68 4.34 -10.32
C ARG A 107 -1.75 5.02 -8.94
N ILE A 108 -0.91 4.57 -8.03
CA ILE A 108 -0.92 4.98 -6.62
C ILE A 108 0.40 5.58 -6.16
N ASN A 109 1.39 5.69 -7.06
CA ASN A 109 2.74 6.15 -6.77
C ASN A 109 3.38 5.44 -5.57
N TYR A 110 3.29 4.10 -5.57
CA TYR A 110 3.76 3.26 -4.47
C TYR A 110 4.92 2.39 -4.94
N TYR A 111 5.99 2.38 -4.14
CA TYR A 111 7.20 1.60 -4.40
C TYR A 111 7.20 0.31 -3.58
N ARG A 112 7.58 -0.79 -4.22
CA ARG A 112 7.78 -2.09 -3.59
C ARG A 112 9.16 -2.60 -3.96
N SER A 113 9.91 -3.10 -2.98
CA SER A 113 11.11 -3.88 -3.24
C SER A 113 10.70 -5.35 -3.37
N VAL A 114 11.07 -5.96 -4.48
CA VAL A 114 10.66 -7.30 -4.84
C VAL A 114 11.91 -8.12 -5.12
N MET A 115 11.93 -9.33 -4.58
CA MET A 115 13.00 -10.28 -4.82
C MET A 115 12.71 -11.06 -6.09
N VAL A 116 13.68 -11.12 -6.97
CA VAL A 116 13.65 -11.92 -8.18
C VAL A 116 14.29 -13.27 -7.85
N THR A 117 13.52 -14.34 -8.05
CA THR A 117 13.99 -15.71 -7.96
C THR A 117 13.68 -16.45 -9.26
N GLU A 118 14.26 -17.61 -9.48
CA GLU A 118 13.98 -18.46 -10.63
C GLU A 118 13.56 -19.85 -10.12
N ASP A 119 12.45 -20.37 -10.64
CA ASP A 119 11.97 -21.72 -10.34
C ASP A 119 11.82 -22.50 -11.65
N GLU A 120 12.65 -23.54 -11.82
CA GLU A 120 12.84 -24.48 -12.94
C GLU A 120 12.84 -23.92 -14.39
N VAL A 121 11.94 -23.03 -14.80
CA VAL A 121 11.87 -22.34 -16.10
C VAL A 121 11.21 -20.94 -16.03
N GLN A 122 10.86 -20.43 -14.84
CA GLN A 122 10.08 -19.19 -14.70
C GLN A 122 10.69 -18.23 -13.67
N ILE A 123 10.75 -16.94 -14.04
CA ILE A 123 11.09 -15.85 -13.14
C ILE A 123 9.92 -15.65 -12.17
N ARG A 124 10.20 -15.70 -10.88
CA ARG A 124 9.26 -15.40 -9.80
C ARG A 124 9.65 -14.13 -9.07
N LEU A 125 8.64 -13.38 -8.67
CA LEU A 125 8.72 -12.09 -8.03
C LEU A 125 8.17 -12.22 -6.60
N ILE A 126 9.03 -12.46 -5.63
CA ILE A 126 8.62 -12.58 -4.24
C ILE A 126 8.53 -11.18 -3.63
N ASN A 127 7.31 -10.77 -3.31
CA ASN A 127 7.06 -9.55 -2.55
C ASN A 127 7.59 -9.74 -1.11
N LYS A 128 8.80 -9.24 -0.85
CA LYS A 128 9.25 -9.02 0.52
C LYS A 128 8.56 -7.78 1.03
N GLY A 129 7.41 -7.98 1.66
CA GLY A 129 6.63 -6.91 2.27
C GLY A 129 7.54 -5.97 3.08
N VAL A 130 7.24 -4.67 2.97
CA VAL A 130 7.82 -3.62 3.81
C VAL A 130 7.46 -3.86 5.27
#